data_AF-A0A843GIA8-F1
#
_entry.id   AF-A0A843GIA8-F1
#
_cell.length_a   1.000
_cell.length_b   1.000
_cell.length_c   1.000
_cell.angle_alpha   90.00
_cell.angle_beta   90.00
_cell.angle_gamma   90.00
#
_symmetry.space_group_name_H-M   'P 1'
#
loop_
_entity.id
_entity.type
_entity.pdbx_description
1 polymer ?
#
loop_
_entity_poly.entity_id
_entity_poly.type
_entity_poly.pdbx_seq_one_letter_code
_entity_poly.pdbx_strand_id
1 'polypeptide(L)'
;MEVIKKFPETMDARTSYKMMKSPDVKKMSDAEDSILEVKSWLKYSDTDNKTGEIKEILTLETVDGEMFGTVSDTFKREFDDIVSFFGDDVGAIKVVGGTSKAGRKFITCTVE
;
A
#
# COMPACT_ATOMS: atom_id res chain seq x y z
N MET A 1 14.77 -3.69 -6.60
CA MET A 1 13.94 -3.63 -5.38
C MET A 1 14.76 -3.12 -4.23
N GLU A 2 14.33 -2.01 -3.63
CA GLU A 2 14.95 -1.41 -2.45
C GLU A 2 13.85 -1.00 -1.44
N VAL A 3 13.99 -1.41 -0.18
CA VAL A 3 13.05 -1.03 0.88
C VAL A 3 13.26 0.45 1.22
N ILE A 4 12.19 1.23 1.16
CA ILE A 4 12.20 2.66 1.52
C ILE A 4 11.77 2.82 2.98
N LYS A 5 10.64 2.22 3.36
CA LYS A 5 10.09 2.26 4.72
C LYS A 5 9.22 1.04 4.98
N LYS A 6 9.10 0.59 6.23
CA LYS A 6 8.26 -0.55 6.59
C LYS A 6 7.80 -0.46 8.04
N PHE A 7 6.67 -1.09 8.34
CA PHE A 7 6.17 -1.29 9.68
C PHE A 7 5.69 -2.75 9.84
N PRO A 8 6.08 -3.44 10.93
CA PRO A 8 7.03 -2.99 11.95
C PRO A 8 8.46 -2.92 11.39
N GLU A 9 9.32 -2.07 11.96
CA GLU A 9 10.74 -1.98 11.55
C GLU A 9 11.48 -3.32 11.69
N THR A 10 11.03 -4.17 12.63
CA THR A 10 11.55 -5.52 12.88
C THR A 10 11.04 -6.58 11.91
N MET A 11 10.24 -6.22 10.90
CA MET A 11 9.70 -7.15 9.91
C MET A 11 10.84 -7.96 9.26
N ASP A 12 10.68 -9.29 9.29
CA ASP A 12 11.67 -10.23 8.78
C ASP A 12 11.77 -10.22 7.24
N ALA A 13 12.86 -10.79 6.73
CA ALA A 13 13.11 -10.86 5.29
C ALA A 13 12.07 -11.72 4.56
N ARG A 14 11.50 -12.74 5.22
CA ARG A 14 10.51 -13.64 4.61
C ARG A 14 9.18 -12.93 4.38
N THR A 15 8.72 -12.14 5.34
CA THR A 15 7.49 -11.34 5.24
C THR A 15 7.68 -10.23 4.22
N SER A 16 8.83 -9.53 4.28
CA SER A 16 9.18 -8.52 3.27
C SER A 16 9.16 -9.11 1.85
N TYR A 17 9.74 -10.31 1.66
CA TYR A 17 9.72 -10.99 0.37
C TYR A 17 8.29 -11.32 -0.10
N LYS A 18 7.44 -11.85 0.79
CA LYS A 18 6.03 -12.14 0.47
C LYS A 18 5.28 -10.89 0.01
N MET A 19 5.41 -9.79 0.75
CA MET A 19 4.74 -8.53 0.42
C MET A 19 5.24 -7.89 -0.88
N MET A 20 6.49 -8.16 -1.28
CA MET A 20 7.06 -7.63 -2.52
C MET A 20 6.82 -8.50 -3.77
N LYS A 21 6.73 -9.83 -3.59
CA LYS A 21 6.82 -10.81 -4.70
C LYS A 21 5.71 -11.84 -4.75
N SER A 22 4.91 -12.01 -3.70
CA SER A 22 3.89 -13.06 -3.68
C SER A 22 2.83 -12.79 -4.75
N PRO A 23 2.40 -13.82 -5.52
CA PRO A 23 1.25 -13.67 -6.41
C PRO A 23 -0.07 -13.42 -5.65
N ASP A 24 -0.09 -13.66 -4.34
CA ASP A 24 -1.26 -13.45 -3.48
C ASP A 24 -1.49 -11.96 -3.15
N VAL A 25 -0.58 -11.07 -3.51
CA VAL A 25 -0.75 -9.62 -3.33
C VAL A 25 -1.80 -9.12 -4.33
N LYS A 26 -2.99 -8.82 -3.83
CA LYS A 26 -4.12 -8.27 -4.60
C LYS A 26 -3.88 -6.81 -4.95
N LYS A 27 -4.64 -6.27 -5.90
CA LYS A 27 -4.57 -4.83 -6.19
C LYS A 27 -5.34 -4.08 -5.12
N MET A 28 -4.83 -2.94 -4.68
CA MET A 28 -5.54 -2.08 -3.74
C MET A 28 -6.91 -1.61 -4.26
N SER A 29 -7.11 -1.56 -5.59
CA SER A 29 -8.43 -1.28 -6.19
C SER A 29 -9.46 -2.37 -5.93
N ASP A 30 -9.04 -3.59 -5.63
CA ASP A 30 -9.93 -4.71 -5.33
C ASP A 30 -10.52 -4.59 -3.92
N ALA A 31 -9.96 -3.70 -3.09
CA ALA A 31 -10.45 -3.35 -1.76
C ALA A 31 -11.29 -2.06 -1.74
N GLU A 32 -11.69 -1.51 -2.89
CA GLU A 32 -12.54 -0.30 -2.96
C GLU A 32 -13.78 -0.45 -2.05
N ASP A 33 -14.09 0.62 -1.31
CA ASP A 33 -15.16 0.71 -0.31
C ASP A 33 -15.03 -0.24 0.90
N SER A 34 -13.86 -0.86 1.10
CA SER A 34 -13.58 -1.72 2.25
C SER A 34 -12.74 -1.02 3.32
N ILE A 35 -12.90 -1.48 4.57
CA ILE A 35 -12.03 -1.11 5.70
C ILE A 35 -10.95 -2.18 5.82
N LEU A 36 -9.69 -1.74 5.86
CA LEU A 36 -8.52 -2.58 6.03
C LEU A 36 -7.95 -2.33 7.42
N GLU A 37 -8.04 -3.33 8.30
CA GLU A 37 -7.30 -3.35 9.57
C GLU A 37 -5.84 -3.69 9.26
N VAL A 38 -4.98 -2.67 9.24
CA VAL A 38 -3.59 -2.76 8.80
C VAL A 38 -2.73 -3.37 9.90
N LYS A 39 -2.19 -4.55 9.63
CA LYS A 39 -1.26 -5.25 10.52
C LYS A 39 0.19 -4.86 10.26
N SER A 40 0.57 -4.76 8.98
CA SER A 40 1.92 -4.43 8.57
C SER A 40 1.91 -3.75 7.20
N TRP A 41 2.94 -2.97 6.88
CA TRP A 41 3.06 -2.33 5.58
C TRP A 41 4.51 -2.17 5.15
N LEU A 42 4.71 -2.08 3.84
CA LEU A 42 6.02 -2.04 3.22
C LEU A 42 5.99 -1.12 1.99
N LYS A 43 6.83 -0.09 2.04
CA LYS A 43 7.09 0.84 0.93
C LYS A 43 8.45 0.55 0.33
N TYR A 44 8.51 0.35 -0.98
CA TYR A 44 9.72 -0.03 -1.67
C TYR A 44 9.72 0.47 -3.12
N SER A 45 10.91 0.63 -3.69
CA SER A 45 11.07 0.90 -5.12
C SER A 45 11.31 -0.40 -5.89
N ASP A 46 10.75 -0.51 -7.08
CA ASP A 46 11.10 -1.57 -8.03
C ASP A 46 11.36 -0.99 -9.41
N THR A 47 12.29 -1.62 -10.14
CA THR A 47 12.59 -1.24 -11.52
C THR A 47 11.78 -2.12 -12.44
N ASP A 48 10.96 -1.49 -13.27
CA ASP A 48 10.23 -2.17 -14.33
C ASP A 48 11.26 -2.74 -15.33
N ASN A 49 11.41 -4.06 -15.36
CA ASN A 49 12.40 -4.72 -16.20
C ASN A 49 12.17 -4.50 -17.71
N LYS A 50 10.99 -4.02 -18.13
CA LYS A 50 10.69 -3.74 -19.54
C LYS A 50 11.00 -2.30 -19.91
N THR A 51 10.64 -1.34 -19.04
CA THR A 51 10.77 0.09 -19.35
C THR A 51 12.01 0.74 -18.73
N GLY A 52 12.62 0.10 -17.73
CA GLY A 52 13.67 0.69 -16.89
C GLY A 52 13.15 1.72 -15.89
N GLU A 53 11.84 1.95 -15.83
CA GLU A 53 11.21 2.92 -14.96
C GLU A 53 11.25 2.46 -13.49
N ILE A 54 11.65 3.35 -12.59
CA ILE A 54 11.60 3.09 -11.14
C ILE A 54 10.20 3.47 -10.65
N LYS A 55 9.51 2.52 -10.02
CA LYS A 55 8.19 2.70 -9.45
C LYS A 55 8.24 2.49 -7.95
N GLU A 56 7.63 3.41 -7.21
CA GLU A 56 7.39 3.24 -5.79
C GLU A 56 6.07 2.48 -5.56
N ILE A 57 6.15 1.43 -4.77
CA ILE A 57 5.06 0.51 -4.45
C ILE A 57 4.84 0.53 -2.93
N LEU A 58 3.58 0.55 -2.53
CA LEU A 58 3.14 0.33 -1.15
C LEU A 58 2.35 -0.99 -1.09
N THR A 59 2.74 -1.90 -0.21
CA THR A 59 1.98 -3.11 0.12
C THR A 59 1.52 -3.05 1.57
N LEU A 60 0.26 -3.39 1.81
CA LEU A 60 -0.34 -3.57 3.14
C LEU A 60 -0.64 -5.05 3.36
N GLU A 61 -0.43 -5.54 4.59
CA GLU A 61 -0.96 -6.80 5.09
C GLU A 61 -2.02 -6.47 6.14
N THR A 62 -3.20 -7.06 6.02
CA THR A 62 -4.28 -6.91 6.98
C THR A 62 -4.19 -7.93 8.11
N VAL A 63 -4.90 -7.71 9.22
CA VAL A 63 -4.91 -8.64 10.37
C VAL A 63 -5.47 -10.02 10.03
N ASP A 64 -6.36 -10.11 9.04
CA ASP A 64 -6.92 -11.35 8.50
C ASP A 64 -6.00 -12.07 7.50
N GLY A 65 -4.84 -11.48 7.19
CA GLY A 65 -3.79 -12.07 6.37
C GLY A 65 -3.91 -11.81 4.87
N GLU A 66 -4.81 -10.92 4.44
CA GLU A 66 -4.84 -10.46 3.06
C GLU A 66 -3.72 -9.45 2.79
N MET A 67 -3.25 -9.40 1.53
CA MET A 67 -2.20 -8.47 1.11
C MET A 67 -2.66 -7.65 -0.08
N PHE A 68 -2.46 -6.34 -0.03
CA PHE A 68 -2.86 -5.39 -1.07
C PHE A 68 -1.71 -4.48 -1.47
N GLY A 69 -1.42 -4.41 -2.76
CA GLY A 69 -0.38 -3.58 -3.34
C GLY A 69 -0.93 -2.42 -4.17
N THR A 70 -0.24 -1.28 -4.14
CA THR A 70 -0.57 -0.10 -4.96
C THR A 70 0.66 0.64 -5.48
N VAL A 71 0.54 1.15 -6.70
CA VAL A 71 1.44 2.14 -7.30
C VAL A 71 0.79 3.53 -7.37
N SER A 72 -0.45 3.70 -6.90
CA SER A 72 -1.18 4.98 -6.96
C SER A 72 -0.50 6.04 -6.10
N ASP A 73 0.00 7.11 -6.73
CA ASP A 73 0.64 8.22 -6.00
C ASP A 73 -0.35 8.95 -5.08
N THR A 74 -1.63 8.97 -5.44
CA THR A 74 -2.66 9.56 -4.59
C THR A 74 -2.82 8.74 -3.32
N PHE A 75 -2.96 7.42 -3.44
CA PHE A 75 -3.08 6.54 -2.28
C PHE A 75 -1.85 6.60 -1.38
N LYS A 76 -0.65 6.51 -1.96
CA LYS A 76 0.61 6.55 -1.19
C LYS A 76 0.74 7.86 -0.41
N ARG A 77 0.43 9.00 -1.02
CA ARG A 77 0.49 10.31 -0.36
C ARG A 77 -0.48 10.39 0.84
N GLU A 78 -1.76 10.04 0.64
CA GLU A 78 -2.71 10.10 1.76
C GLU A 78 -2.34 9.11 2.87
N PHE A 79 -1.81 7.93 2.52
CA PHE A 79 -1.32 6.97 3.51
C PHE A 79 -0.12 7.50 4.29
N ASP A 80 0.86 8.11 3.61
CA ASP A 80 2.01 8.74 4.25
C ASP A 80 1.58 9.90 5.17
N ASP A 81 0.56 10.67 4.76
CA ASP A 81 -0.04 11.71 5.60
C ASP A 81 -0.63 11.09 6.88
N ILE A 82 -1.43 10.02 6.76
CA ILE A 82 -1.96 9.27 7.93
C ILE A 82 -0.81 8.81 8.84
N VAL A 83 0.22 8.17 8.28
CA VAL A 83 1.40 7.73 9.04
C VAL A 83 2.09 8.91 9.75
N SER A 84 2.14 10.09 9.12
CA SER A 84 2.76 11.28 9.71
C SER A 84 1.99 11.83 10.92
N PHE A 85 0.66 11.69 10.95
CA PHE A 85 -0.20 12.17 12.03
C PHE A 85 -0.38 11.15 13.15
N PHE A 86 -0.48 9.86 12.82
CA PHE A 86 -0.83 8.80 13.78
C PHE A 86 0.35 7.91 14.17
N GLY A 87 1.48 8.01 13.46
CA GLY A 87 2.63 7.11 13.60
C GLY A 87 2.55 5.93 12.64
N ASP A 88 3.51 5.02 12.74
CA ASP A 88 3.63 3.90 11.79
C ASP A 88 2.53 2.82 11.97
N ASP A 89 1.97 2.70 13.17
CA ASP A 89 0.80 1.86 13.45
C ASP A 89 -0.48 2.65 13.21
N VAL A 90 -1.04 2.52 12.01
CA VAL A 90 -2.20 3.30 11.57
C VAL A 90 -3.55 2.70 11.99
N GLY A 91 -3.56 1.50 12.59
CA GLY A 91 -4.80 0.80 12.95
C GLY A 91 -5.62 0.39 11.72
N ALA A 92 -6.70 1.10 11.42
CA ALA A 92 -7.59 0.80 10.30
C ALA A 92 -7.67 1.98 9.32
N ILE A 93 -7.73 1.66 8.03
CA ILE A 93 -7.97 2.64 6.97
C ILE A 93 -9.14 2.21 6.11
N LYS A 94 -9.87 3.18 5.57
CA LYS A 94 -10.87 2.94 4.54
C LYS A 94 -10.30 3.21 3.16
N VAL A 95 -10.45 2.26 2.24
CA VAL A 95 -10.11 2.45 0.84
C VAL A 95 -11.28 3.14 0.14
N VAL A 96 -11.01 4.28 -0.48
CA VAL A 96 -12.02 5.12 -1.12
C VAL A 96 -11.76 5.19 -2.62
N GLY A 97 -12.79 4.83 -3.39
CA GLY A 97 -12.83 5.05 -4.82
C GLY A 97 -13.35 6.43 -5.18
N GLY A 98 -12.93 6.95 -6.32
CA GLY A 98 -13.43 8.22 -6.82
C GLY A 98 -13.29 8.37 -8.32
N THR A 99 -14.02 9.33 -8.88
CA THR A 99 -13.87 9.73 -10.28
C THR A 99 -13.46 11.19 -10.32
N SER A 100 -12.32 11.47 -10.95
CA SER A 100 -11.82 12.83 -11.15
C SER A 100 -12.76 13.64 -12.05
N LYS A 101 -12.61 14.97 -12.06
CA LYS A 101 -13.38 15.87 -12.96
C LYS A 101 -13.26 15.50 -14.45
N ALA A 102 -12.16 14.84 -14.83
CA ALA A 102 -11.91 14.38 -16.19
C ALA A 102 -12.43 12.94 -16.46
N GLY A 103 -13.22 12.35 -15.56
CA GLY A 103 -13.81 11.03 -15.73
C GLY A 103 -12.88 9.85 -15.43
N ARG A 104 -11.63 10.10 -15.00
CA ARG A 104 -10.69 9.03 -14.64
C ARG A 104 -10.98 8.53 -13.23
N LYS A 105 -11.13 7.21 -13.08
CA LYS A 105 -11.19 6.55 -11.78
C LYS A 105 -9.86 6.65 -11.05
N PHE A 106 -9.92 6.82 -9.74
CA PHE A 106 -8.76 6.78 -8.85
C PHE A 106 -9.12 6.07 -7.54
N ILE A 107 -8.08 5.65 -6.82
CA ILE A 107 -8.19 5.10 -5.47
C ILE A 107 -7.38 5.96 -4.51
N THR A 108 -7.89 6.09 -3.29
CA THR A 108 -7.26 6.79 -2.16
C THR A 108 -7.61 6.08 -0.85
N CYS A 109 -7.14 6.60 0.28
CA CYS A 109 -7.55 6.13 1.60
C CYS A 109 -7.83 7.28 2.56
N THR A 110 -8.50 6.95 3.67
CA THR A 110 -8.73 7.85 4.81
C THR A 110 -8.74 7.05 6.11
N VAL A 111 -8.64 7.74 7.24
CA VAL A 111 -8.77 7.12 8.57
C VAL A 111 -10.19 6.62 8.79
N GLU A 112 -10.34 5.51 9.52
CA GLU A 112 -11.63 5.00 10.01
C GLU A 112 -11.82 5.31 11.50
#